data_AF-A0AAE4KR42-F1
#
_entry.id   AF-A0AAE4KR42-F1
#
_cell.length_a   1.000
_cell.length_b   1.000
_cell.length_c   1.000
_cell.angle_alpha   90.00
_cell.angle_beta   90.00
_cell.angle_gamma   90.00
#
_symmetry.space_group_name_H-M   'P 1'
#
loop_
_entity.id
_entity.type
_entity.pdbx_description
1 polymer ?
#
loop_
_entity_poly.entity_id
_entity_poly.type
_entity_poly.pdbx_seq_one_letter_code
_entity_poly.pdbx_strand_id
1 'polypeptide(L)'
;MNLLIIRLIIFAVLFFAGLKLYRMYREWKLDREELLEDDRDDSRGNQMVRCVWCQVHVPESEAQRAQGEWFCSSAHRDRYLQEQKEHDEPGSDDDPHA
;
A
#
# COMPACT_ATOMS: atom_id res chain seq x y z
N MET A 1 44.18 -18.78 37.69
CA MET A 1 43.28 -19.15 36.57
C MET A 1 41.78 -18.93 36.83
N ASN A 2 41.28 -18.77 38.07
CA ASN A 2 39.83 -18.73 38.32
C ASN A 2 39.16 -17.35 38.07
N LEU A 3 39.92 -16.25 38.16
CA LEU A 3 39.41 -14.90 37.91
C LEU A 3 39.00 -14.67 36.44
N LEU A 4 39.68 -15.33 35.50
CA LEU A 4 39.35 -15.25 34.08
C LEU A 4 38.03 -15.99 33.78
N ILE A 5 37.79 -17.12 34.46
CA ILE A 5 36.56 -17.91 34.32
C ILE A 5 35.36 -17.14 34.86
N ILE A 6 35.48 -16.52 36.05
CA ILE A 6 34.40 -15.70 36.64
C ILE A 6 34.06 -14.52 35.73
N ARG A 7 35.07 -13.84 35.18
CA ARG A 7 34.85 -12.70 34.27
C ARG A 7 34.15 -13.14 32.97
N LEU A 8 34.52 -14.30 32.41
CA LEU A 8 33.86 -14.86 31.22
C LEU A 8 32.41 -15.26 31.49
N ILE A 9 32.11 -15.84 32.65
CA ILE A 9 30.73 -16.18 33.03
C ILE A 9 29.87 -14.93 33.15
N ILE A 10 30.38 -13.85 33.76
CA ILE A 10 29.66 -12.58 33.85
C ILE A 10 29.36 -12.02 32.46
N PHE A 11 30.34 -12.01 31.54
CA PHE A 11 30.13 -11.56 30.16
C PHE A 11 29.10 -12.43 29.42
N ALA A 12 29.16 -13.76 29.59
CA ALA A 12 28.21 -14.68 28.98
C ALA A 12 26.78 -14.42 29.46
N VAL A 13 26.59 -14.24 30.78
CA VAL A 13 25.28 -13.95 31.36
C VAL A 13 24.75 -12.59 30.91
N LEU A 14 25.59 -11.54 30.90
CA LEU A 14 25.19 -10.22 30.41
C LEU A 14 24.80 -10.25 28.93
N PHE A 15 25.58 -10.95 28.10
CA PHE A 15 25.28 -11.10 26.68
C PHE A 15 23.96 -11.85 26.47
N PHE A 16 23.75 -12.94 27.19
CA PHE A 16 22.54 -13.76 27.06
C PHE A 16 21.29 -13.02 27.56
N ALA A 17 21.40 -12.30 28.69
CA ALA A 17 20.32 -11.47 29.21
C ALA A 17 19.97 -10.34 28.24
N GLY A 18 20.97 -9.65 27.68
CA GLY A 18 20.78 -8.63 26.66
C GLY A 18 20.11 -9.18 25.39
N LEU A 19 20.56 -10.34 24.89
CA LEU A 19 20.01 -10.97 23.69
C LEU A 19 18.57 -11.47 23.93
N LYS A 20 18.28 -12.02 25.10
CA LYS A 20 16.92 -12.45 25.49
C LYS A 20 15.97 -11.27 25.61
N LEU A 21 16.42 -10.17 26.23
CA LEU A 21 15.64 -8.95 26.35
C LEU A 21 15.42 -8.29 24.97
N TYR A 22 16.43 -8.31 24.10
CA TYR A 22 16.32 -7.83 22.73
C TYR A 22 15.31 -8.63 21.89
N ARG A 23 15.29 -9.96 22.03
CA ARG A 23 14.29 -10.82 21.36
C ARG A 23 12.87 -10.50 21.84
N MET A 24 12.66 -10.40 23.15
CA MET A 24 11.35 -10.05 23.72
C MET A 24 10.90 -8.64 23.33
N TYR A 25 11.82 -7.67 23.32
CA TYR A 25 11.53 -6.30 22.87
C TYR A 25 11.19 -6.25 21.38
N ARG A 26 11.81 -7.10 20.56
CA ARG A 26 11.50 -7.20 19.13
C ARG A 26 10.09 -7.75 18.90
N GLU A 27 9.69 -8.79 19.62
CA GLU A 27 8.32 -9.34 19.58
C GLU A 27 7.28 -8.29 20.01
N TRP A 28 7.51 -7.57 21.11
CA TRP A 28 6.61 -6.49 21.55
C TRP A 28 6.52 -5.30 20.60
N LYS A 29 7.57 -5.05 19.82
CA LYS A 29 7.57 -3.97 18.82
C LYS A 29 6.83 -4.40 17.55
N LEU A 30 6.95 -5.67 17.16
CA LEU A 30 6.21 -6.30 16.06
C LEU A 30 4.69 -6.28 16.30
N ASP A 31 4.23 -6.66 17.49
CA ASP A 31 2.79 -6.61 17.81
C ASP A 31 2.22 -5.18 17.75
N ARG A 32 3.03 -4.16 18.08
CA ARG A 32 2.58 -2.76 18.04
C ARG A 32 2.61 -2.15 16.64
N GLU A 33 3.54 -2.57 15.79
CA GLU A 33 3.49 -2.18 14.36
C GLU A 33 2.37 -2.93 13.62
N GLU A 34 2.10 -4.20 13.95
CA GLU A 34 0.97 -4.96 13.41
C GLU A 34 -0.38 -4.34 13.80
N LEU A 35 -0.58 -3.94 15.06
CA LEU A 35 -1.78 -3.19 15.48
C LEU A 35 -1.93 -1.83 14.77
N LEU A 36 -0.82 -1.15 14.44
CA LEU A 36 -0.85 0.12 13.70
C LEU A 36 -0.98 -0.10 12.18
N GLU A 37 -0.55 -1.24 11.66
CA GLU A 37 -0.74 -1.64 10.26
C GLU A 37 -2.16 -2.13 10.02
N ASP A 38 -2.78 -2.86 10.95
CA ASP A 38 -4.20 -3.25 10.93
C ASP A 38 -5.12 -2.01 10.91
N ASP A 39 -4.86 -1.02 11.76
CA ASP A 39 -5.61 0.25 11.80
C ASP A 39 -5.38 1.10 10.51
N ARG A 40 -4.20 0.97 9.89
CA ARG A 40 -3.89 1.59 8.58
C ARG A 40 -4.51 0.83 7.41
N ASP A 41 -4.65 -0.48 7.50
CA ASP A 41 -5.32 -1.30 6.48
C ASP A 41 -6.85 -1.08 6.52
N ASP A 42 -7.42 -0.96 7.73
CA ASP A 42 -8.83 -0.58 7.93
C ASP A 42 -9.10 0.85 7.41
N SER A 43 -8.16 1.78 7.61
CA SER A 43 -8.22 3.12 7.01
C SER A 43 -8.10 3.11 5.48
N ARG A 44 -7.32 2.19 4.89
CA ARG A 44 -7.19 2.02 3.43
C ARG A 44 -8.43 1.40 2.81
N GLY A 45 -9.12 0.52 3.52
CA GLY A 45 -10.43 -0.02 3.11
C GLY A 45 -11.58 0.99 3.23
N ASN A 46 -11.43 2.02 4.08
CA ASN A 46 -12.49 2.99 4.33
C ASN A 46 -12.46 4.24 3.42
N GLN A 47 -11.40 4.45 2.65
CA GLN A 47 -11.37 5.53 1.65
C GLN A 47 -12.31 5.17 0.49
N MET A 48 -13.54 5.65 0.54
CA MET A 48 -14.51 5.48 -0.55
C MET A 48 -14.20 6.43 -1.70
N VAL A 49 -13.96 5.88 -2.88
CA VAL A 49 -13.78 6.65 -4.12
C VAL A 49 -14.98 6.43 -5.05
N ARG A 50 -15.34 7.45 -5.83
CA ARG A 50 -16.44 7.38 -6.78
C ARG A 50 -15.90 6.99 -8.16
N CYS A 51 -16.49 5.97 -8.78
CA CYS A 51 -16.20 5.64 -10.16
C CYS A 51 -16.66 6.75 -11.11
N VAL A 52 -15.78 7.24 -11.99
CA VAL A 52 -16.13 8.31 -12.95
C VAL A 52 -17.22 7.88 -13.95
N TRP A 53 -17.18 6.61 -14.37
CA TRP A 53 -18.11 6.06 -15.36
C TRP A 53 -19.52 5.81 -14.82
N CYS A 54 -19.65 4.99 -13.77
CA CYS A 54 -20.95 4.56 -13.24
C CYS A 54 -21.39 5.32 -11.97
N GLN A 55 -20.53 6.19 -11.42
CA GLN A 55 -20.78 6.96 -10.20
C GLN A 55 -21.05 6.13 -8.93
N VAL A 56 -20.77 4.82 -8.97
CA VAL A 56 -20.82 3.93 -7.81
C VAL A 56 -19.64 4.23 -6.88
N HIS A 57 -19.90 4.22 -5.57
CA HIS A 57 -18.85 4.31 -4.55
C HIS A 57 -18.27 2.92 -4.31
N VAL A 58 -16.95 2.82 -4.41
CA VAL A 58 -16.16 1.61 -4.25
C VAL A 58 -14.99 1.95 -3.32
N PRO A 59 -14.58 1.05 -2.42
CA PRO A 59 -13.39 1.29 -1.60
C PRO A 59 -12.13 1.42 -2.49
N GLU A 60 -11.20 2.31 -2.10
CA GLU A 60 -9.95 2.54 -2.84
C GLU A 60 -9.16 1.25 -3.06
N SER A 61 -9.21 0.31 -2.12
CA SER A 61 -8.57 -1.01 -2.21
C SER A 61 -9.08 -1.87 -3.39
N GLU A 62 -10.35 -1.71 -3.77
CA GLU A 62 -10.96 -2.43 -4.91
C GLU A 62 -11.04 -1.57 -6.18
N ALA A 63 -10.78 -0.26 -6.06
CA ALA A 63 -10.85 0.68 -7.17
C ALA A 63 -9.60 0.59 -8.07
N GLN A 64 -9.83 0.62 -9.38
CA GLN A 64 -8.80 0.69 -10.40
C GLN A 64 -8.50 2.17 -10.72
N ARG A 65 -7.22 2.56 -10.65
CA ARG A 65 -6.77 3.92 -10.97
C ARG A 65 -6.21 4.00 -12.38
N ALA A 66 -6.71 4.93 -13.19
CA ALA A 66 -6.15 5.22 -14.52
C ALA A 66 -6.23 6.72 -14.83
N GLN A 67 -5.15 7.29 -15.38
CA GLN A 67 -5.05 8.72 -15.71
C GLN A 67 -5.42 9.71 -14.57
N GLY A 68 -5.34 9.27 -13.31
CA GLY A 68 -5.73 10.07 -12.14
C GLY A 68 -7.19 9.93 -11.73
N GLU A 69 -7.96 9.10 -12.43
CA GLU A 69 -9.37 8.84 -12.18
C GLU A 69 -9.60 7.43 -11.61
N TRP A 70 -10.70 7.27 -10.88
CA TRP A 70 -11.06 6.04 -10.19
C TRP A 70 -12.17 5.29 -10.93
N PHE A 71 -12.04 3.96 -11.02
CA PHE A 71 -12.99 3.08 -11.69
C PHE A 71 -13.28 1.85 -10.84
N CYS A 72 -14.54 1.40 -10.79
CA CYS A 72 -14.88 0.17 -10.05
C CYS A 72 -14.47 -1.13 -10.76
N SER A 73 -14.11 -1.07 -12.05
CA SER A 73 -13.66 -2.23 -12.81
C SER A 73 -12.82 -1.82 -14.02
N SER A 74 -12.02 -2.76 -14.53
CA SER A 74 -11.28 -2.59 -15.80
C SER A 74 -12.21 -2.30 -16.97
N ALA A 75 -13.40 -2.91 -17.01
CA ALA A 75 -14.38 -2.70 -18.07
C ALA A 75 -14.85 -1.24 -18.16
N HIS A 76 -15.04 -0.57 -17.02
CA HIS A 76 -15.42 0.85 -16.99
C HIS A 76 -14.27 1.77 -17.37
N ARG A 77 -13.06 1.46 -16.88
CA ARG A 77 -11.84 2.17 -17.29
C ARG A 77 -11.66 2.12 -18.80
N ASP A 78 -11.77 0.93 -19.39
CA ASP A 78 -11.48 0.74 -20.81
C ASP A 78 -12.50 1.46 -21.70
N ARG A 79 -13.78 1.49 -21.31
CA ARG A 79 -14.80 2.31 -21.99
C ARG A 79 -14.52 3.80 -21.91
N TYR A 80 -14.16 4.28 -20.72
CA TYR A 80 -13.84 5.69 -20.53
C TYR A 80 -12.63 6.13 -21.36
N LEU A 81 -11.59 5.29 -21.44
CA LEU A 81 -10.42 5.55 -22.28
C LEU A 81 -10.73 5.51 -23.79
N GLN A 82 -11.69 4.67 -24.21
CA GLN A 82 -12.13 4.63 -25.61
C GLN A 82 -12.84 5.92 -26.01
N GLU A 83 -13.77 6.41 -25.19
CA GLU A 83 -14.47 7.68 -25.47
C GLU A 83 -13.51 8.88 -25.49
N GLN A 84 -12.52 8.92 -24.58
CA GLN A 84 -11.51 9.98 -24.63
C GLN A 84 -10.71 9.95 -25.93
N LYS A 85 -10.31 8.76 -26.40
CA LYS A 85 -9.52 8.62 -27.63
C LYS A 85 -10.29 9.08 -28.87
N GLU A 86 -11.60 8.81 -28.92
CA GLU A 86 -12.46 9.26 -30.01
C GLU A 86 -12.65 10.79 -30.01
N HIS A 87 -12.61 11.44 -28.84
CA HIS A 87 -12.75 12.89 -28.71
C HIS A 87 -11.42 13.65 -28.91
N ASP A 88 -10.26 13.00 -28.75
CA ASP A 88 -8.93 13.58 -28.92
C ASP A 88 -8.35 13.41 -30.33
N GLU A 89 -9.08 12.81 -31.29
CA GLU A 89 -8.72 12.94 -32.71
C GLU A 89 -9.23 14.31 -33.20
N PRO A 90 -8.35 15.33 -33.37
CA PRO A 90 -8.75 16.52 -34.07
C PRO A 90 -9.14 16.07 -35.46
N GLY A 91 -10.39 16.33 -35.84
CA GLY A 91 -10.84 16.20 -37.21
C GLY A 91 -9.79 16.82 -38.13
N SER A 92 -9.08 15.96 -38.84
CA SER A 92 -8.53 16.29 -40.14
C SER A 92 -9.74 16.52 -41.02
N ASP A 93 -10.31 17.73 -40.93
CA ASP A 93 -11.11 18.31 -42.00
C ASP A 93 -10.17 18.55 -43.18
N ASP A 94 -9.72 17.46 -43.81
CA ASP A 94 -9.29 17.45 -45.20
C ASP A 94 -10.55 17.72 -46.01
N ASP A 95 -10.86 19.00 -46.19
CA ASP A 95 -11.89 19.48 -47.11
C ASP A 95 -11.30 19.48 -48.54
N PRO A 96 -11.70 18.57 -49.45
CA PRO A 96 -11.18 18.54 -50.80
C PRO A 96 -12.29 18.91 -51.79
N HIS A 97 -13.06 19.97 -51.58
CA HIS A 97 -14.04 20.42 -52.59
C HIS A 97 -14.32 21.94 -52.57
N ALA A 98 -13.68 22.69 -53.49
CA ALA A 98 -14.31 23.60 -54.48
C ALA A 98 -13.28 24.48 -55.21
#